data_AF-A0A349DY37-F1
#
_entry.id   AF-A0A349DY37-F1
#
_cell.length_a   1.000
_cell.length_b   1.000
_cell.length_c   1.000
_cell.angle_alpha   90.00
_cell.angle_beta   90.00
_cell.angle_gamma   90.00
#
_symmetry.space_group_name_H-M   'P 1'
#
loop_
_entity.id
_entity.type
_entity.pdbx_description
1 polymer ?
#
loop_
_entity_poly.entity_id
_entity_poly.type
_entity_poly.pdbx_seq_one_letter_code
_entity_poly.pdbx_strand_id
1 'polypeptide(L)'
;MKSITQLLLITLIAFSVQSCGGGEQTNNTTDTTSASTDTTQAGDNKASNDQTTTTTEETTTDNTGSEADAKMTQQLIGTWGDKDNMSQFNFMEGNKFKQYTPVAEINGTFSVKGGMLILEGTQEFDGNKTQVNEKYKIDKLEDKKTITISKSVEGSPEPFKMTLRYGESIM
;
A
#
# COMPACT_ATOMS: atom_id res chain seq x y z
N MET A 1 -22.81 13.13 -48.34
CA MET A 1 -23.94 12.36 -47.78
C MET A 1 -23.87 12.46 -46.27
N LYS A 2 -25.01 12.74 -45.64
CA LYS A 2 -25.18 13.00 -44.21
C LYS A 2 -25.44 11.70 -43.46
N SER A 3 -25.22 11.78 -42.14
CA SER A 3 -25.84 10.98 -41.07
C SER A 3 -25.02 9.83 -40.49
N ILE A 4 -24.35 10.16 -39.38
CA ILE A 4 -24.04 9.29 -38.26
C ILE A 4 -25.36 9.04 -37.51
N THR A 5 -25.67 7.79 -37.20
CA THR A 5 -26.69 7.45 -36.20
C THR A 5 -26.09 6.43 -35.24
N GLN A 6 -25.79 6.90 -34.02
CA GLN A 6 -25.60 6.09 -32.82
C GLN A 6 -26.93 5.44 -32.45
N LEU A 7 -26.91 4.17 -32.06
CA LEU A 7 -27.95 3.62 -31.19
C LEU A 7 -27.29 2.78 -30.10
N LEU A 8 -27.18 3.40 -28.92
CA LEU A 8 -26.92 2.75 -27.65
C LEU A 8 -28.17 1.99 -27.22
N LEU A 9 -28.04 0.70 -26.89
CA LEU A 9 -29.00 0.01 -26.05
C LEU A 9 -28.26 -0.56 -24.83
N ILE A 10 -28.47 0.07 -23.69
CA ILE A 10 -28.00 -0.36 -22.37
C ILE A 10 -29.10 -1.22 -21.78
N THR A 11 -28.82 -2.50 -21.52
CA THR A 11 -29.70 -3.37 -20.75
C THR A 11 -29.51 -3.05 -19.27
N LEU A 12 -30.57 -2.59 -18.60
CA LEU A 12 -30.64 -2.35 -17.16
C LEU A 12 -30.42 -3.67 -16.39
N ILE A 13 -29.54 -3.66 -15.39
CA ILE A 13 -29.52 -4.67 -14.33
C ILE A 13 -30.02 -3.99 -13.05
N ALA A 14 -31.18 -4.44 -12.58
CA ALA A 14 -31.77 -4.03 -11.31
C ALA A 14 -31.06 -4.74 -10.16
N PHE A 15 -30.43 -3.99 -9.27
CA PHE A 15 -29.94 -4.49 -7.99
C PHE A 15 -31.08 -4.48 -6.96
N SER A 16 -31.53 -5.66 -6.57
CA SER A 16 -32.36 -5.86 -5.40
C SER A 16 -31.53 -5.59 -4.14
N VAL A 17 -31.80 -4.46 -3.49
CA VAL A 17 -31.41 -4.13 -2.11
C VAL A 17 -32.08 -5.10 -1.15
N GLN A 18 -31.29 -5.85 -0.37
CA GLN A 18 -31.75 -6.41 0.91
C GLN A 18 -31.24 -5.52 2.03
N SER A 19 -32.18 -4.79 2.62
CA SER A 19 -32.05 -4.00 3.84
C SER A 19 -32.35 -4.87 5.06
N CYS A 20 -31.77 -4.47 6.21
CA CYS A 20 -32.25 -4.74 7.58
C CYS A 20 -32.06 -6.18 8.10
N GLY A 21 -31.56 -6.44 9.30
CA GLY A 21 -31.25 -5.59 10.45
C GLY A 21 -30.99 -6.48 11.69
N GLY A 22 -30.61 -5.86 12.81
CA GLY A 22 -30.61 -6.42 14.18
C GLY A 22 -29.43 -7.37 14.45
N GLY A 23 -28.54 -7.16 15.42
CA GLY A 23 -28.75 -6.60 16.74
C GLY A 23 -29.15 -7.73 17.70
N GLU A 24 -28.18 -8.50 18.23
CA GLU A 24 -28.36 -9.26 19.47
C GLU A 24 -27.01 -9.59 20.12
N GLN A 25 -26.84 -9.08 21.32
CA GLN A 25 -25.76 -9.37 22.26
C GLN A 25 -26.29 -10.46 23.19
N THR A 26 -25.78 -11.68 23.10
CA THR A 26 -26.14 -12.76 24.03
C THR A 26 -24.89 -13.32 24.68
N ASN A 27 -24.78 -12.99 25.96
CA ASN A 27 -23.86 -13.55 26.94
C ASN A 27 -24.24 -15.02 27.18
N ASN A 28 -23.27 -15.95 27.11
CA ASN A 28 -23.49 -17.29 27.63
C ASN A 28 -22.21 -17.84 28.27
N THR A 29 -22.19 -17.82 29.59
CA THR A 29 -21.31 -18.60 30.47
C THR A 29 -21.73 -20.06 30.42
N THR A 30 -20.79 -21.00 30.29
CA THR A 30 -20.92 -22.35 30.86
C THR A 30 -19.53 -22.92 31.13
N ASP A 31 -19.20 -23.05 32.42
CA ASP A 31 -18.15 -23.89 32.97
C ASP A 31 -18.43 -25.37 32.71
N THR A 32 -17.40 -26.18 32.44
CA THR A 32 -17.33 -27.58 32.91
C THR A 32 -15.86 -28.01 33.06
N THR A 33 -15.62 -28.65 34.21
CA THR A 33 -14.36 -28.96 34.87
C THR A 33 -13.69 -30.26 34.41
N SER A 34 -12.39 -30.34 34.70
CA SER A 34 -11.62 -31.53 35.11
C SER A 34 -10.99 -32.43 34.05
N ALA A 35 -9.65 -32.44 34.01
CA ALA A 35 -8.87 -33.59 34.47
C ALA A 35 -7.42 -33.17 34.82
N SER A 36 -7.06 -33.43 36.08
CA SER A 36 -5.74 -33.31 36.68
C SER A 36 -4.83 -34.46 36.25
N THR A 37 -3.53 -34.22 36.02
CA THR A 37 -2.47 -35.08 36.55
C THR A 37 -1.21 -34.24 36.73
N ASP A 38 -0.79 -34.11 37.98
CA ASP A 38 0.46 -33.49 38.43
C ASP A 38 1.41 -34.64 38.83
N THR A 39 2.66 -34.62 38.36
CA THR A 39 3.72 -35.43 38.97
C THR A 39 5.04 -34.68 38.98
N THR A 40 5.46 -34.44 40.22
CA THR A 40 6.72 -33.90 40.73
C THR A 40 7.98 -34.61 40.22
N GLN A 41 9.09 -33.89 40.04
CA GLN A 41 10.20 -33.82 41.01
C GLN A 41 11.55 -33.45 40.34
N ALA A 42 12.29 -32.60 41.07
CA ALA A 42 13.56 -31.97 40.73
C ALA A 42 14.74 -32.93 40.47
N GLY A 43 15.67 -32.46 39.64
CA GLY A 43 17.04 -32.97 39.54
C GLY A 43 18.01 -31.83 39.21
N ASP A 44 18.80 -31.41 40.19
CA ASP A 44 19.98 -30.56 40.03
C ASP A 44 21.13 -31.34 39.37
N ASN A 45 21.83 -30.73 38.39
CA ASN A 45 23.29 -30.85 38.22
C ASN A 45 23.87 -29.88 37.17
N LYS A 46 24.57 -28.86 37.70
CA LYS A 46 25.88 -28.27 37.34
C LYS A 46 26.44 -28.30 35.89
N ALA A 47 26.92 -27.11 35.50
CA ALA A 47 28.08 -26.74 34.67
C ALA A 47 27.95 -26.74 33.13
N SER A 48 28.06 -25.54 32.52
CA SER A 48 29.24 -25.08 31.76
C SER A 48 28.85 -24.00 30.73
N ASN A 49 29.73 -23.00 30.55
CA ASN A 49 29.80 -22.01 29.47
C ASN A 49 29.18 -22.49 28.14
N ASP A 50 28.45 -21.63 27.42
CA ASP A 50 29.10 -20.76 26.43
C ASP A 50 28.15 -19.73 25.79
N GLN A 51 28.76 -18.60 25.46
CA GLN A 51 28.49 -17.75 24.30
C GLN A 51 27.10 -17.09 24.15
N THR A 52 27.05 -15.84 24.61
CA THR A 52 26.17 -14.79 24.11
C THR A 52 26.41 -14.61 22.60
N THR A 53 25.63 -15.32 21.78
CA THR A 53 25.48 -14.99 20.37
C THR A 53 24.22 -14.14 20.30
N THR A 54 24.41 -12.82 20.27
CA THR A 54 23.35 -11.90 19.85
C THR A 54 23.05 -12.25 18.40
N THR A 55 22.10 -13.15 18.17
CA THR A 55 21.45 -13.28 16.88
C THR A 55 20.85 -11.91 16.64
N THR A 56 21.46 -11.17 15.72
CA THR A 56 20.81 -10.03 15.12
C THR A 56 19.55 -10.61 14.51
N GLU A 57 18.42 -10.36 15.16
CA GLU A 57 17.11 -10.46 14.53
C GLU A 57 17.18 -9.51 13.34
N GLU A 58 17.64 -10.05 12.23
CA GLU A 58 17.34 -9.52 10.92
C GLU A 58 15.82 -9.51 10.88
N THR A 59 15.26 -8.35 11.17
CA THR A 59 13.86 -8.07 10.91
C THR A 59 13.73 -8.01 9.40
N THR A 60 13.78 -9.18 8.74
CA THR A 60 13.13 -9.38 7.46
C THR A 60 11.68 -9.08 7.73
N THR A 61 11.33 -7.82 7.47
CA THR A 61 9.95 -7.36 7.45
C THR A 61 9.20 -8.33 6.54
N ASP A 62 8.23 -9.04 7.10
CA ASP A 62 7.30 -9.93 6.41
C ASP A 62 6.73 -9.19 5.20
N ASN A 63 7.39 -9.35 4.06
CA ASN A 63 6.91 -8.89 2.77
C ASN A 63 6.17 -10.07 2.13
N THR A 64 5.20 -10.64 2.85
CA THR A 64 4.23 -11.59 2.30
C THR A 64 3.19 -10.87 1.43
N GLY A 65 3.67 -9.96 0.59
CA GLY A 65 2.97 -9.52 -0.59
C GLY A 65 3.05 -10.61 -1.66
N SER A 66 2.09 -10.62 -2.57
CA SER A 66 2.17 -11.47 -3.77
C SER A 66 3.51 -11.27 -4.47
N GLU A 67 4.08 -12.32 -5.08
CA GLU A 67 5.30 -12.22 -5.91
C GLU A 67 5.17 -11.10 -6.97
N ALA A 68 3.95 -10.87 -7.46
CA ALA A 68 3.64 -9.78 -8.37
C ALA A 68 3.86 -8.40 -7.75
N ASP A 69 3.47 -8.20 -6.48
CA ASP A 69 3.64 -6.94 -5.76
C ASP A 69 5.13 -6.66 -5.47
N ALA A 70 5.89 -7.69 -5.11
CA ALA A 70 7.34 -7.59 -4.93
C ALA A 70 8.04 -7.19 -6.24
N LYS A 71 7.67 -7.84 -7.36
CA LYS A 71 8.20 -7.52 -8.69
C LYS A 71 7.83 -6.11 -9.15
N MET A 72 6.61 -5.65 -8.91
CA MET A 72 6.21 -4.27 -9.20
C MET A 72 7.00 -3.26 -8.34
N THR A 73 7.18 -3.56 -7.05
CA THR A 73 7.97 -2.72 -6.14
C THR A 73 9.40 -2.54 -6.65
N GLN A 74 10.06 -3.60 -7.11
CA GLN A 74 11.40 -3.52 -7.70
C GLN A 74 11.43 -2.70 -9.01
N GLN A 75 10.41 -2.85 -9.85
CA GLN A 75 10.30 -2.06 -11.09
C GLN A 75 10.12 -0.57 -10.83
N LEU A 76 9.44 -0.20 -9.74
CA LEU A 76 9.23 1.21 -9.35
C LEU A 76 10.51 1.92 -8.88
N ILE A 77 11.54 1.22 -8.44
CA ILE A 77 12.74 1.87 -7.89
C ILE A 77 13.38 2.82 -8.93
N GLY A 78 13.69 4.04 -8.52
CA GLY A 78 14.28 5.09 -9.34
C GLY A 78 13.38 6.32 -9.47
N THR A 79 13.76 7.18 -10.40
CA THR A 79 13.15 8.50 -10.56
C THR A 79 12.14 8.51 -11.70
N TRP A 80 10.97 9.08 -11.43
CA TRP A 80 9.84 9.16 -12.35
C TRP A 80 9.28 10.57 -12.36
N GLY A 81 9.19 11.18 -13.53
CA GLY A 81 8.65 12.53 -13.69
C GLY A 81 7.69 12.61 -14.87
N ASP A 82 6.76 13.54 -14.82
CA ASP A 82 6.03 13.99 -16.01
C ASP A 82 6.73 15.27 -16.54
N LYS A 83 6.46 15.66 -17.81
CA LYS A 83 7.07 16.82 -18.47
C LYS A 83 6.97 18.09 -17.61
N ASP A 84 7.86 19.06 -17.89
CA ASP A 84 8.17 20.24 -17.06
C ASP A 84 7.04 20.76 -16.16
N ASN A 85 7.33 20.79 -14.85
CA ASN A 85 6.50 21.28 -13.74
C ASN A 85 5.42 20.33 -13.20
N MET A 86 5.47 19.05 -13.54
CA MET A 86 4.57 18.03 -13.01
C MET A 86 5.34 17.12 -12.06
N SER A 87 4.70 16.74 -10.95
CA SER A 87 5.32 16.04 -9.80
C SER A 87 6.37 15.00 -10.18
N GLN A 88 7.52 15.02 -9.51
CA GLN A 88 8.56 14.00 -9.63
C GLN A 88 8.52 13.07 -8.42
N PHE A 89 8.59 11.77 -8.65
CA PHE A 89 8.67 10.73 -7.63
C PHE A 89 10.04 10.06 -7.70
N ASN A 90 10.70 9.91 -6.55
CA ASN A 90 11.92 9.16 -6.40
C ASN A 90 11.69 8.01 -5.43
N PHE A 91 11.56 6.79 -5.94
CA PHE A 91 11.39 5.58 -5.15
C PHE A 91 12.76 4.94 -4.90
N MET A 92 13.10 4.70 -3.65
CA MET A 92 14.41 4.21 -3.23
C MET A 92 14.29 2.85 -2.55
N GLU A 93 15.39 2.12 -2.50
CA GLU A 93 15.46 0.86 -1.76
C GLU A 93 15.08 1.04 -0.29
N GLY A 94 14.59 -0.04 0.33
CA GLY A 94 14.04 0.01 1.68
C GLY A 94 12.68 0.72 1.77
N ASN A 95 11.92 0.72 0.67
CA ASN A 95 10.55 1.24 0.60
C ASN A 95 10.42 2.73 0.96
N LYS A 96 11.44 3.53 0.67
CA LYS A 96 11.45 4.98 0.90
C LYS A 96 11.06 5.73 -0.37
N PHE A 97 10.41 6.87 -0.25
CA PHE A 97 10.18 7.75 -1.39
C PHE A 97 10.39 9.22 -1.04
N LYS A 98 10.66 10.00 -2.09
CA LYS A 98 10.50 11.45 -2.10
C LYS A 98 9.60 11.85 -3.26
N GLN A 99 8.72 12.81 -3.04
CA GLN A 99 7.96 13.44 -4.10
C GLN A 99 8.23 14.94 -4.09
N TYR A 100 8.62 15.47 -5.24
CA TYR A 100 8.77 16.89 -5.48
C TYR A 100 7.54 17.37 -6.25
N THR A 101 6.84 18.34 -5.68
CA THR A 101 5.79 19.08 -6.37
C THR A 101 6.23 20.54 -6.50
N PRO A 102 5.62 21.35 -7.38
CA PRO A 102 5.96 22.77 -7.47
C PRO A 102 5.76 23.55 -6.16
N VAL A 103 4.97 23.02 -5.22
CA VAL A 103 4.59 23.71 -3.98
C VAL A 103 5.26 23.14 -2.73
N ALA A 104 5.55 21.83 -2.68
CA ALA A 104 6.05 21.18 -1.49
C ALA A 104 6.84 19.89 -1.80
N GLU A 105 7.69 19.49 -0.86
CA GLU A 105 8.33 18.17 -0.83
C GLU A 105 7.58 17.25 0.14
N ILE A 106 7.38 16.00 -0.29
CA ILE A 106 6.82 14.93 0.54
C ILE A 106 7.90 13.86 0.71
N ASN A 107 8.21 13.52 1.95
CA ASN A 107 9.15 12.45 2.30
C ASN A 107 8.41 11.34 3.04
N GLY A 108 8.70 10.09 2.73
CA GLY A 108 8.03 8.98 3.43
C GLY A 108 8.39 7.59 2.93
N THR A 109 7.44 6.68 3.10
CA THR A 109 7.50 5.30 2.64
C THR A 109 6.47 5.01 1.56
N PHE A 110 6.75 4.02 0.73
CA PHE A 110 5.80 3.54 -0.27
C PHE A 110 5.63 2.03 -0.17
N SER A 111 4.49 1.52 -0.62
CA SER A 111 4.25 0.10 -0.78
C SER A 111 3.37 -0.18 -1.99
N VAL A 112 3.50 -1.38 -2.56
CA VAL A 112 2.60 -1.89 -3.60
C VAL A 112 1.82 -3.06 -3.04
N LYS A 113 0.49 -3.01 -3.12
CA LYS A 113 -0.40 -4.10 -2.70
C LYS A 113 -1.55 -4.27 -3.67
N GLY A 114 -1.67 -5.42 -4.32
CA GLY A 114 -2.76 -5.71 -5.24
C GLY A 114 -2.87 -4.72 -6.40
N GLY A 115 -1.73 -4.25 -6.93
CA GLY A 115 -1.70 -3.25 -8.00
C GLY A 115 -2.01 -1.81 -7.57
N MET A 116 -2.07 -1.54 -6.26
CA MET A 116 -2.18 -0.19 -5.71
C MET A 116 -0.82 0.28 -5.20
N LEU A 117 -0.40 1.47 -5.61
CA LEU A 117 0.69 2.24 -5.01
C LEU A 117 0.14 3.04 -3.82
N ILE A 118 0.71 2.83 -2.64
CA ILE A 118 0.35 3.52 -1.40
C ILE A 118 1.55 4.34 -0.97
N LEU A 119 1.37 5.64 -0.74
CA LEU A 119 2.38 6.58 -0.28
C LEU A 119 1.99 7.08 1.11
N GLU A 120 2.89 6.95 2.07
CA GLU A 120 2.70 7.42 3.44
C GLU A 120 3.88 8.30 3.84
N GLY A 121 3.64 9.54 4.22
CA GLY A 121 4.74 10.47 4.45
C GLY A 121 4.33 11.75 5.14
N THR A 122 5.27 12.68 5.18
CA THR A 122 5.06 14.03 5.71
C THR A 122 5.36 15.04 4.61
N GLN A 123 4.38 15.91 4.36
CA GLN A 123 4.54 17.11 3.57
C GLN A 123 5.03 18.24 4.47
N GLU A 124 6.07 18.94 4.05
CA GLU A 124 6.56 20.14 4.74
C GLU A 124 6.32 21.36 3.85
N PHE A 125 5.59 22.35 4.37
CA PHE A 125 5.32 23.61 3.68
C PHE A 125 5.28 24.76 4.71
N ASP A 126 6.09 25.80 4.50
CA ASP A 126 6.23 26.95 5.41
C ASP A 126 6.43 26.55 6.88
N GLY A 127 7.24 25.51 7.13
CA GLY A 127 7.51 24.98 8.47
C GLY A 127 6.37 24.18 9.11
N ASN A 128 5.22 24.07 8.45
CA ASN A 128 4.14 23.19 8.87
C ASN A 128 4.35 21.79 8.31
N LYS A 129 4.11 20.78 9.16
CA LYS A 129 4.22 19.36 8.80
C LYS A 129 2.83 18.73 8.79
N THR A 130 2.44 18.19 7.64
CA THR A 130 1.15 17.53 7.46
C THR A 130 1.37 16.08 7.05
N GLN A 131 0.67 15.15 7.70
CA GLN A 131 0.69 13.74 7.33
C GLN A 131 -0.03 13.55 5.99
N VAL A 132 0.57 12.76 5.10
CA VAL A 132 0.04 12.45 3.77
C VAL A 132 -0.14 10.94 3.66
N ASN A 133 -1.34 10.54 3.21
CA ASN A 133 -1.63 9.17 2.80
C ASN A 133 -2.29 9.23 1.42
N GLU A 134 -1.55 8.89 0.37
CA GLU A 134 -2.07 8.85 -0.99
C GLU A 134 -2.12 7.43 -1.53
N LYS A 135 -3.19 7.13 -2.26
CA LYS A 135 -3.39 5.82 -2.89
C LYS A 135 -3.67 6.01 -4.37
N TYR A 136 -2.86 5.34 -5.17
CA TYR A 136 -2.98 5.33 -6.61
C TYR A 136 -3.14 3.91 -7.12
N LYS A 137 -4.05 3.71 -8.06
CA LYS A 137 -4.07 2.49 -8.86
C LYS A 137 -2.97 2.55 -9.91
N ILE A 138 -2.20 1.49 -10.06
CA ILE A 138 -1.24 1.32 -11.16
C ILE A 138 -2.01 0.78 -12.37
N ASP A 139 -2.36 1.64 -13.31
CA ASP A 139 -3.08 1.24 -14.52
C ASP A 139 -2.14 0.60 -15.56
N LYS A 140 -0.87 1.04 -15.59
CA LYS A 140 0.14 0.51 -16.51
C LYS A 140 1.54 0.73 -15.94
N LEU A 141 2.39 -0.29 -16.01
CA LEU A 141 3.81 -0.20 -15.68
C LEU A 141 4.62 -0.85 -16.81
N GLU A 142 5.39 -0.05 -17.52
CA GLU A 142 6.36 -0.49 -18.51
C GLU A 142 7.75 -0.36 -17.89
N ASP A 143 8.44 -1.50 -17.81
CA ASP A 143 9.76 -1.62 -17.18
C ASP A 143 10.70 -0.47 -17.57
N LYS A 144 11.07 0.34 -16.56
CA LYS A 144 11.92 1.54 -16.66
C LYS A 144 11.63 2.46 -17.85
N LYS A 145 10.37 2.57 -18.27
CA LYS A 145 9.93 3.46 -19.36
C LYS A 145 8.85 4.41 -18.89
N THR A 146 7.67 3.87 -18.60
CA THR A 146 6.50 4.67 -18.23
C THR A 146 5.70 3.97 -17.15
N ILE A 147 5.10 4.77 -16.27
CA ILE A 147 4.06 4.32 -15.36
C ILE A 147 2.85 5.24 -15.53
N THR A 148 1.66 4.64 -15.60
CA THR A 148 0.39 5.37 -15.53
C THR A 148 -0.29 5.00 -14.23
N ILE A 149 -0.54 6.02 -13.41
CA ILE A 149 -1.23 5.91 -12.12
C ILE A 149 -2.51 6.73 -12.13
N SER A 150 -3.51 6.29 -11.35
CA SER A 150 -4.77 7.01 -11.22
C SER A 150 -5.33 7.01 -9.79
N LYS A 151 -6.08 8.04 -9.43
CA LYS A 151 -6.84 8.09 -8.17
C LYS A 151 -8.22 8.70 -8.37
N SER A 152 -9.20 8.22 -7.61
CA SER A 152 -10.51 8.87 -7.52
C SER A 152 -10.36 10.22 -6.83
N VAL A 153 -11.05 11.23 -7.35
CA VAL A 153 -11.11 12.57 -6.74
C VAL A 153 -12.55 12.81 -6.32
N GLU A 154 -12.74 13.19 -5.06
CA GLU A 154 -14.07 13.49 -4.53
C GLU A 154 -14.73 14.61 -5.35
N GLY A 155 -15.99 14.41 -5.72
CA GLY A 155 -16.73 15.35 -6.56
C GLY A 155 -16.38 15.32 -8.06
N SER A 156 -15.44 14.47 -8.49
CA SER A 156 -15.13 14.27 -9.91
C SER A 156 -15.72 12.95 -10.42
N PRO A 157 -16.44 12.95 -11.56
CA PRO A 157 -16.88 11.72 -12.23
C PRO A 157 -15.72 10.99 -12.91
N GLU A 158 -14.60 11.68 -13.16
CA GLU A 158 -13.42 11.11 -13.80
C GLU A 158 -12.26 10.99 -12.79
N PRO A 159 -11.49 9.89 -12.85
CA PRO A 159 -10.32 9.75 -12.01
C PRO A 159 -9.23 10.72 -12.48
N PHE A 160 -8.46 11.26 -11.52
CA PHE A 160 -7.19 11.88 -11.84
C PHE A 160 -6.24 10.82 -12.38
N LYS A 161 -5.56 11.12 -13.50
CA LYS A 161 -4.58 10.23 -14.13
C LYS A 161 -3.27 10.97 -14.38
N MET A 162 -2.17 10.28 -14.16
CA MET A 162 -0.82 10.80 -14.38
C MET A 162 0.02 9.74 -15.07
N THR A 163 0.78 10.14 -16.09
CA THR A 163 1.75 9.27 -16.75
C THR A 163 3.15 9.82 -16.50
N LEU A 164 3.93 9.09 -15.71
CA LEU A 164 5.31 9.41 -15.39
C LEU A 164 6.26 8.62 -16.29
N ARG A 165 7.39 9.21 -16.62
CA ARG A 165 8.47 8.65 -17.41
C ARG A 165 9.69 8.43 -16.54
N TYR A 166 10.35 7.30 -16.76
CA TYR A 166 11.55 6.95 -16.01
C TYR A 166 12.73 7.86 -16.39
N GLY A 167 13.49 8.31 -15.40
CA GLY A 167 14.70 9.12 -15.57
C GLY A 167 14.45 10.60 -15.90
N GLU A 168 13.19 11.02 -16.10
CA GLU A 168 12.86 12.44 -16.27
C GLU A 168 12.97 13.16 -14.92
N SER A 169 13.62 14.31 -14.92
CA SER A 169 13.87 15.12 -13.73
C SER A 169 13.59 16.59 -13.98
N ILE A 170 12.99 17.25 -13.00
CA ILE A 170 12.62 18.68 -13.04
C ILE A 170 13.80 19.61 -12.67
N MET A 171 15.05 19.24 -13.01
CA MET A 171 16.25 20.06 -12.73
C MET A 171 16.29 21.34 -13.56
#